data_AF-A0A3M2BXQ2-F1
#
_entry.id   AF-A0A3M2BXQ2-F1
#
_cell.length_a   1.000
_cell.length_b   1.000
_cell.length_c   1.000
_cell.angle_alpha   90.00
_cell.angle_beta   90.00
_cell.angle_gamma   90.00
#
_symmetry.space_group_name_H-M   'P 1'
#
loop_
_entity.id
_entity.type
_entity.pdbx_description
1 polymer ?
#
loop_
_entity_poly.entity_id
_entity_poly.type
_entity_poly.pdbx_seq_one_letter_code
_entity_poly.pdbx_strand_id
1 'polypeptide(L)'
;MVMANEQTGARARPADAPQSDGAPRRRPLHQRLGVRGGLAVLVVAGLWLWQLGLILRLRADVAQADAHAVQLERSLEVLQLESRLAAAYLEANVGNPESARLLASDFFTRLQEHVEGLAPEEAEPFRAVLRHRDDVITFLSRREPFAGQVLGELLFRFQAARSGRPVPPWTFSPDSSRTPTGGG
;
A
#
# COMPACT_ATOMS: atom_id res chain seq x y z
N MET A 1 67.51 9.38 -78.66
CA MET A 1 68.32 8.86 -79.76
C MET A 1 67.63 7.60 -80.26
N VAL A 2 67.41 7.52 -81.59
CA VAL A 2 66.69 6.47 -82.35
C VAL A 2 65.14 6.59 -82.21
N MET A 3 64.43 7.31 -83.09
CA MET A 3 64.16 7.18 -84.54
C MET A 3 63.17 6.06 -84.92
N ALA A 4 62.03 6.52 -85.47
CA ALA A 4 61.35 6.06 -86.68
C ALA A 4 60.81 4.62 -86.77
N ASN A 5 59.49 4.49 -87.03
CA ASN A 5 58.92 4.02 -88.31
C ASN A 5 57.38 4.06 -88.17
N GLU A 6 56.65 4.95 -88.82
CA GLU A 6 56.23 4.93 -90.23
C GLU A 6 55.45 3.68 -90.70
N GLN A 7 54.33 4.00 -91.33
CA GLN A 7 53.59 3.29 -92.40
C GLN A 7 52.49 2.29 -92.01
N THR A 8 51.20 2.61 -92.20
CA THR A 8 50.39 2.79 -93.43
C THR A 8 49.84 1.47 -93.97
N GLY A 9 48.51 1.32 -93.98
CA GLY A 9 47.76 0.25 -94.66
C GLY A 9 46.31 0.20 -94.17
N ALA A 10 45.40 1.00 -94.72
CA ALA A 10 44.56 0.69 -95.88
C ALA A 10 43.43 -0.34 -95.62
N ARG A 11 42.20 0.20 -95.54
CA ARG A 11 40.88 -0.33 -95.99
C ARG A 11 40.58 -1.83 -95.84
N ALA A 12 39.51 -2.12 -95.09
CA ALA A 12 38.31 -2.79 -95.62
C ALA A 12 37.11 -2.66 -94.65
N ARG A 13 36.05 -1.96 -95.09
CA ARG A 13 34.64 -2.28 -94.73
C ARG A 13 34.27 -3.49 -95.59
N PRO A 14 33.52 -4.51 -95.09
CA PRO A 14 32.06 -4.32 -94.97
C PRO A 14 31.34 -5.20 -93.92
N ALA A 15 30.02 -4.97 -93.85
CA ALA A 15 28.93 -5.90 -93.58
C ALA A 15 28.61 -6.26 -92.12
N ASP A 16 27.63 -5.51 -91.59
CA ASP A 16 26.39 -5.99 -91.00
C ASP A 16 26.38 -7.40 -90.37
N ALA A 17 26.24 -7.42 -89.04
CA ALA A 17 25.64 -8.52 -88.32
C ALA A 17 24.65 -7.96 -87.28
N PRO A 18 23.48 -8.61 -87.11
CA PRO A 18 22.33 -8.02 -86.46
C PRO A 18 22.53 -7.80 -84.96
N GLN A 19 22.14 -6.61 -84.57
CA GLN A 19 21.89 -6.12 -83.24
C GLN A 19 21.00 -7.09 -82.46
N SER A 20 21.61 -7.96 -81.64
CA SER A 20 20.88 -8.72 -80.63
C SER A 20 20.53 -7.78 -79.48
N ASP A 21 19.27 -7.38 -79.49
CA ASP A 21 18.59 -6.56 -78.50
C ASP A 21 18.67 -7.22 -77.11
N GLY A 22 19.76 -6.93 -76.40
CA GLY A 22 19.99 -7.31 -75.02
C GLY A 22 19.11 -6.46 -74.12
N ALA A 23 17.81 -6.75 -74.11
CA ALA A 23 16.89 -6.15 -73.17
C ALA A 23 17.42 -6.38 -71.75
N PRO A 24 17.76 -5.31 -70.98
CA PRO A 24 18.13 -5.48 -69.60
C PRO A 24 16.90 -6.02 -68.89
N ARG A 25 16.94 -7.30 -68.48
CA ARG A 25 15.98 -7.87 -67.52
C ARG A 25 16.04 -7.01 -66.26
N ARG A 26 15.18 -6.00 -66.20
CA ARG A 26 14.91 -5.18 -65.02
C ARG A 26 14.38 -6.13 -63.96
N ARG A 27 15.28 -6.65 -63.13
CA ARG A 27 14.90 -7.36 -61.91
C ARG A 27 14.09 -6.38 -61.05
N PRO A 28 12.87 -6.74 -60.62
CA PRO A 28 12.02 -5.86 -59.84
C PRO A 28 12.72 -5.48 -58.52
N LEU A 29 13.10 -4.21 -58.41
CA LEU A 29 13.85 -3.63 -57.27
C LEU A 29 13.05 -3.60 -55.96
N HIS A 30 11.76 -3.95 -55.99
CA HIS A 30 10.83 -3.84 -54.87
C HIS A 30 11.05 -4.93 -53.79
N GLN A 31 11.77 -6.01 -54.12
CA GLN A 31 11.85 -7.19 -53.24
C GLN A 31 12.86 -7.06 -52.09
N ARG A 32 13.72 -6.03 -52.08
CA ARG A 32 14.75 -5.84 -51.03
C ARG A 32 14.44 -4.78 -49.98
N LEU A 33 13.37 -3.98 -50.13
CA LEU A 33 12.93 -3.02 -49.11
C LEU A 33 11.93 -3.60 -48.09
N GLY A 34 11.24 -4.70 -48.41
CA GLY A 34 10.21 -5.27 -47.53
C GLY A 34 10.76 -5.83 -46.21
N VAL A 35 11.97 -6.38 -46.21
CA VAL A 35 12.55 -7.06 -45.03
C VAL A 35 12.98 -6.07 -43.95
N ARG A 36 13.49 -4.89 -44.33
CA ARG A 36 13.92 -3.86 -43.36
C ARG A 36 12.72 -3.15 -42.70
N GLY A 37 11.61 -2.99 -43.43
CA GLY A 37 10.37 -2.47 -42.86
C GLY A 37 9.77 -3.38 -41.79
N GLY A 38 9.77 -4.70 -42.02
CA GLY A 38 9.26 -5.67 -41.04
C GLY A 38 10.04 -5.67 -39.71
N LEU A 39 11.37 -5.56 -39.77
CA LEU A 39 12.21 -5.52 -38.57
C LEU A 39 11.93 -4.27 -37.72
N ALA A 40 11.78 -3.11 -38.34
CA ALA A 40 11.47 -1.86 -37.64
C ALA A 40 10.13 -1.95 -36.89
N VAL A 41 9.11 -2.54 -37.50
CA VAL A 41 7.80 -2.75 -36.86
C VAL A 41 7.92 -3.66 -35.64
N LEU A 42 8.69 -4.75 -35.73
CA LEU A 42 8.89 -5.66 -34.60
C LEU A 42 9.62 -4.99 -33.42
N VAL A 43 10.64 -4.17 -33.71
CA VAL A 43 11.35 -3.41 -32.67
C VAL A 43 10.41 -2.43 -31.97
N VAL A 44 9.61 -1.69 -32.73
CA VAL A 44 8.64 -0.75 -32.18
C VAL A 44 7.57 -1.47 -31.36
N ALA A 45 7.04 -2.60 -31.87
CA ALA A 45 6.08 -3.41 -31.13
C ALA A 45 6.67 -3.98 -29.83
N GLY A 46 7.90 -4.47 -29.86
CA GLY A 46 8.63 -4.94 -28.68
C GLY A 46 8.85 -3.84 -27.65
N LEU A 47 9.22 -2.63 -28.10
CA LEU A 47 9.37 -1.47 -27.23
C LEU A 47 8.04 -1.06 -26.60
N TRP A 48 6.94 -1.08 -27.37
CA TRP A 48 5.60 -0.82 -26.86
C TRP A 48 5.15 -1.84 -25.82
N LEU A 49 5.38 -3.13 -26.07
CA LEU A 49 5.07 -4.20 -25.12
C LEU A 49 5.89 -4.06 -23.83
N TRP A 50 7.17 -3.72 -23.95
CA TRP A 50 8.05 -3.47 -22.80
C TRP A 50 7.59 -2.27 -21.97
N GLN A 51 7.28 -1.14 -22.62
CA GLN A 51 6.71 0.05 -21.97
C GLN A 51 5.41 -0.27 -21.23
N LEU A 52 4.50 -1.03 -21.86
CA LEU A 52 3.24 -1.41 -21.24
C LEU A 52 3.45 -2.31 -20.01
N GLY A 53 4.38 -3.27 -20.11
CA GLY A 53 4.78 -4.12 -18.98
C GLY A 53 5.37 -3.31 -17.81
N LEU A 54 6.21 -2.31 -18.11
CA LEU A 54 6.78 -1.43 -17.10
C LEU A 54 5.71 -0.60 -16.40
N ILE A 55 4.76 -0.01 -17.15
CA ILE A 55 3.65 0.77 -16.57
C ILE A 55 2.77 -0.10 -15.67
N LEU A 56 2.42 -1.31 -16.11
CA LEU A 56 1.61 -2.23 -15.31
C LEU A 56 2.33 -2.64 -14.01
N ARG A 57 3.63 -2.91 -14.08
CA ARG A 57 4.44 -3.22 -12.90
C ARG A 57 4.49 -2.06 -11.91
N LEU A 58 4.77 -0.84 -12.39
CA LEU A 58 4.80 0.35 -11.53
C LEU A 58 3.46 0.60 -10.84
N ARG A 59 2.34 0.39 -11.56
CA ARG A 59 0.99 0.49 -10.96
C ARG A 59 0.75 -0.55 -9.89
N ALA A 60 1.20 -1.79 -10.10
CA ALA A 60 1.10 -2.84 -9.09
C ALA A 60 1.93 -2.50 -7.84
N ASP A 61 3.16 -2.01 -8.03
CA ASP A 61 4.04 -1.60 -6.93
C ASP A 61 3.43 -0.43 -6.12
N VAL A 62 2.82 0.56 -6.79
CA VAL A 62 2.11 1.67 -6.11
C VAL A 62 0.89 1.15 -5.35
N ALA A 63 0.07 0.30 -5.98
CA ALA A 63 -1.11 -0.25 -5.31
C ALA A 63 -0.75 -1.08 -4.06
N GLN A 64 0.38 -1.80 -4.10
CA GLN A 64 0.91 -2.50 -2.93
C GLN A 64 1.40 -1.52 -1.86
N ALA A 65 2.15 -0.48 -2.24
CA ALA A 65 2.61 0.54 -1.30
C ALA A 65 1.46 1.25 -0.60
N ASP A 66 0.39 1.58 -1.32
CA ASP A 66 -0.82 2.20 -0.78
C ASP A 66 -1.52 1.27 0.23
N ALA A 67 -1.65 -0.01 -0.09
CA ALA A 67 -2.22 -1.00 0.82
C ALA A 67 -1.39 -1.12 2.12
N HIS A 68 -0.06 -1.10 2.02
CA HIS A 68 0.83 -1.10 3.18
C HIS A 68 0.70 0.19 4.00
N ALA A 69 0.59 1.35 3.36
CA ALA A 69 0.42 2.63 4.03
C ALA A 69 -0.88 2.65 4.87
N VAL A 70 -2.00 2.22 4.28
CA VAL A 70 -3.29 2.10 4.98
C VAL A 70 -3.19 1.16 6.18
N GLN A 71 -2.50 0.03 6.04
CA GLN A 71 -2.32 -0.90 7.15
C GLN A 71 -1.46 -0.31 8.27
N LEU A 72 -0.39 0.42 7.92
CA LEU A 72 0.45 1.12 8.88
C LEU A 72 -0.33 2.20 9.61
N GLU A 73 -1.10 3.02 8.91
CA GLU A 73 -1.94 4.08 9.49
C GLU A 73 -2.92 3.50 10.50
N ARG A 74 -3.63 2.42 10.16
CA ARG A 74 -4.51 1.72 11.11
C ARG A 74 -3.76 1.22 12.34
N SER A 75 -2.57 0.64 12.16
CA SER A 75 -1.77 0.17 13.29
C SER A 75 -1.32 1.33 14.21
N LEU A 76 -0.99 2.48 13.62
CA LEU A 76 -0.60 3.67 14.36
C LEU A 76 -1.78 4.25 15.14
N GLU A 77 -2.97 4.31 14.55
CA GLU A 77 -4.19 4.74 15.24
C GLU A 77 -4.46 3.90 16.48
N VAL A 78 -4.37 2.57 16.36
CA VAL A 78 -4.58 1.65 17.49
C VAL A 78 -3.52 1.83 18.58
N LEU A 79 -2.25 2.02 18.21
CA LEU A 79 -1.19 2.31 19.19
C LEU A 79 -1.38 3.65 19.89
N GLN A 80 -1.88 4.67 19.17
CA GLN A 80 -2.21 5.96 19.78
C GLN A 80 -3.42 5.87 20.72
N LEU A 81 -4.39 4.99 20.44
CA LEU A 81 -5.48 4.69 21.37
C LEU A 81 -4.93 4.03 22.64
N GLU A 82 -4.02 3.05 22.50
CA GLU A 82 -3.37 2.39 23.64
C GLU A 82 -2.61 3.37 24.52
N SER A 83 -1.81 4.26 23.91
CA SER A 83 -1.01 5.23 24.64
C SER A 83 -1.86 6.27 25.39
N ARG A 84 -2.98 6.72 24.79
CA ARG A 84 -3.95 7.60 25.46
C ARG A 84 -4.59 6.94 26.67
N LEU A 85 -5.01 5.69 26.52
CA LEU A 85 -5.61 4.95 27.63
C LEU A 85 -4.59 4.68 28.75
N ALA A 86 -3.35 4.35 28.40
CA ALA A 86 -2.26 4.22 29.36
C ALA A 86 -1.96 5.56 30.09
N ALA A 87 -1.99 6.68 29.37
CA ALA A 87 -1.85 8.01 29.98
C ALA A 87 -3.01 8.31 30.95
N ALA A 88 -4.26 8.03 30.56
CA ALA A 88 -5.42 8.17 31.45
C ALA A 88 -5.27 7.33 32.73
N TYR A 89 -4.82 6.09 32.59
CA TYR A 89 -4.52 5.20 33.71
C TYR A 89 -3.46 5.81 34.65
N LEU A 90 -2.36 6.32 34.11
CA LEU A 90 -1.30 6.95 34.93
C LEU A 90 -1.82 8.19 35.67
N GLU A 91 -2.53 9.08 34.98
CA GLU A 91 -3.11 10.28 35.60
C GLU A 91 -4.08 9.93 36.75
N ALA A 92 -4.89 8.88 36.58
CA ALA A 92 -5.78 8.41 37.65
C ALA A 92 -4.99 7.89 38.86
N ASN A 93 -3.88 7.18 38.65
CA ASN A 93 -3.06 6.64 39.73
C ASN A 93 -2.22 7.70 40.45
N VAL A 94 -1.86 8.80 39.78
CA VAL A 94 -1.15 9.94 40.38
C VAL A 94 -2.12 10.88 41.14
N GLY A 95 -3.43 10.58 41.12
CA GLY A 95 -4.44 11.36 41.84
C GLY A 95 -4.97 12.55 41.06
N ASN A 96 -4.90 12.51 39.72
CA ASN A 96 -5.44 13.53 38.82
C ASN A 96 -6.65 12.98 38.02
N PRO A 97 -7.80 12.74 38.67
CA PRO A 97 -8.95 12.09 38.04
C PRO A 97 -9.60 12.94 36.94
N GLU A 98 -9.44 14.26 36.96
CA GLU A 98 -10.00 15.14 35.93
C GLU A 98 -9.19 15.04 34.62
N SER A 99 -7.87 15.07 34.70
CA SER A 99 -7.01 14.81 33.53
C SER A 99 -7.25 13.41 32.95
N ALA A 100 -7.33 12.41 33.83
CA ALA A 100 -7.69 11.05 33.44
C ALA A 100 -9.07 10.97 32.77
N ARG A 101 -10.08 11.71 33.25
CA ARG A 101 -11.43 11.78 32.64
C ARG A 101 -11.38 12.34 31.22
N LEU A 102 -10.61 13.42 31.00
CA LEU A 102 -10.47 14.03 29.67
C LEU A 102 -9.78 13.07 28.70
N LEU A 103 -8.68 12.44 29.12
CA LEU A 103 -7.95 11.45 28.31
C LEU A 103 -8.79 10.22 28.01
N ALA A 104 -9.53 9.71 28.99
CA ALA A 104 -10.46 8.59 28.80
C ALA A 104 -11.58 8.97 27.82
N SER A 105 -12.14 10.19 27.93
CA SER A 105 -13.17 10.67 27.00
C SER A 105 -12.64 10.76 25.57
N ASP A 106 -11.46 11.34 25.35
CA ASP A 106 -10.81 11.39 24.03
C ASP A 106 -10.53 9.98 23.48
N PHE A 107 -10.06 9.06 24.33
CA PHE A 107 -9.88 7.66 23.97
C PHE A 107 -11.19 7.02 23.48
N PHE A 108 -12.29 7.16 24.23
CA PHE A 108 -13.56 6.54 23.84
C PHE A 108 -14.16 7.14 22.57
N THR A 109 -14.05 8.45 22.37
CA THR A 109 -14.48 9.11 21.13
C THR A 109 -13.72 8.55 19.93
N ARG A 110 -12.39 8.50 20.01
CA ARG A 110 -11.55 7.97 18.93
C ARG A 110 -11.71 6.48 18.72
N LEU A 111 -11.96 5.72 19.80
CA LEU A 111 -12.25 4.28 19.69
C LEU A 111 -13.56 4.05 18.97
N GLN A 112 -14.58 4.89 19.21
CA GLN A 112 -15.84 4.82 18.48
C GLN A 112 -15.63 5.08 16.98
N GLU A 113 -14.89 6.14 16.63
CA GLU A 113 -14.52 6.44 15.23
C GLU A 113 -13.76 5.27 14.58
N HIS A 114 -12.79 4.68 15.28
CA HIS A 114 -12.04 3.53 14.81
C HIS A 114 -12.96 2.32 14.54
N VAL A 115 -13.89 2.05 15.45
CA VAL A 115 -14.87 0.95 15.32
C VAL A 115 -15.82 1.12 14.14
N GLU A 116 -16.20 2.36 13.81
CA GLU A 116 -17.05 2.65 12.64
C GLU A 116 -16.35 2.33 11.31
N GLY A 117 -15.02 2.34 11.29
CA GLY A 117 -14.21 1.97 10.11
C GLY A 117 -13.90 0.47 9.95
N LEU A 118 -14.31 -0.37 10.91
CA LEU A 118 -14.01 -1.81 10.93
C LEU A 118 -15.16 -2.68 10.43
N ALA A 119 -14.81 -3.89 9.98
CA ALA A 119 -15.82 -4.92 9.72
C ALA A 119 -16.50 -5.36 11.04
N PRO A 120 -17.77 -5.82 11.02
CA PRO A 120 -18.51 -6.16 12.24
C PRO A 120 -17.80 -7.16 13.16
N GLU A 121 -17.15 -8.18 12.59
CA GLU A 121 -16.43 -9.20 13.34
C GLU A 121 -15.17 -8.64 14.02
N GLU A 122 -14.46 -7.74 13.35
CA GLU A 122 -13.27 -7.06 13.88
C GLU A 122 -13.66 -6.01 14.93
N ALA A 123 -14.84 -5.40 14.80
CA ALA A 123 -15.37 -4.38 15.68
C ALA A 123 -15.87 -4.92 17.03
N GLU A 124 -16.38 -6.16 17.10
CA GLU A 124 -17.01 -6.70 18.32
C GLU A 124 -16.12 -6.65 19.57
N PRO A 125 -14.83 -7.06 19.53
CA PRO A 125 -13.94 -6.96 20.68
C PRO A 125 -13.79 -5.52 21.21
N PHE A 126 -13.72 -4.53 20.31
CA PHE A 126 -13.62 -3.12 20.68
C PHE A 126 -14.95 -2.55 21.17
N ARG A 127 -16.09 -3.01 20.63
CA ARG A 127 -17.42 -2.67 21.15
C ARG A 127 -17.60 -3.15 22.59
N ALA A 128 -17.04 -4.30 22.94
CA ALA A 128 -17.05 -4.77 24.33
C ALA A 128 -16.29 -3.82 25.28
N VAL A 129 -15.22 -3.16 24.80
CA VAL A 129 -14.52 -2.11 25.56
C VAL A 129 -15.38 -0.85 25.68
N LEU A 130 -16.03 -0.41 24.57
CA LEU A 130 -16.90 0.77 24.56
C LEU A 130 -18.09 0.67 25.52
N ARG A 131 -18.60 -0.54 25.81
CA ARG A 131 -19.70 -0.74 26.78
C ARG A 131 -19.36 -0.26 28.19
N HIS A 132 -18.09 -0.12 28.53
CA HIS A 132 -17.64 0.34 29.85
C HIS A 132 -17.36 1.85 29.91
N ARG A 133 -17.63 2.60 28.82
CA ARG A 133 -17.38 4.05 28.77
C ARG A 133 -18.06 4.78 29.93
N ASP A 134 -19.37 4.61 30.06
CA ASP A 134 -20.16 5.42 30.99
C ASP A 134 -19.80 5.11 32.45
N ASP A 135 -19.49 3.85 32.77
CA ASP A 135 -19.00 3.43 34.09
C ASP A 135 -17.65 4.09 34.42
N VAL A 136 -16.68 4.00 33.51
CA VAL A 136 -15.33 4.57 33.68
C VAL A 136 -15.41 6.08 33.87
N ILE A 137 -16.17 6.78 33.01
CA ILE A 137 -16.38 8.23 33.13
C ILE A 137 -17.07 8.58 34.45
N THR A 138 -18.04 7.78 34.88
CA THR A 138 -18.73 7.98 36.16
C THR A 138 -17.74 7.86 37.33
N PHE A 139 -16.92 6.81 37.39
CA PHE A 139 -15.94 6.62 38.46
C PHE A 139 -14.91 7.74 38.52
N LEU A 140 -14.41 8.18 37.35
CA LEU A 140 -13.47 9.30 37.26
C LEU A 140 -14.12 10.62 37.70
N SER A 141 -15.36 10.88 37.28
CA SER A 141 -16.09 12.11 37.65
C SER A 141 -16.34 12.21 39.16
N ARG A 142 -16.56 11.07 39.82
CA ARG A 142 -16.77 10.97 41.27
C ARG A 142 -15.48 10.93 42.07
N ARG A 143 -14.32 10.90 41.40
CA ARG A 143 -12.99 10.76 42.01
C ARG A 143 -12.89 9.52 42.91
N GLU A 144 -13.50 8.43 42.47
CA GLU A 144 -13.47 7.18 43.22
C GLU A 144 -12.03 6.66 43.35
N PRO A 145 -11.62 6.16 44.54
CA PRO A 145 -10.24 5.73 44.79
C PRO A 145 -9.82 4.52 43.93
N PHE A 146 -10.77 3.78 43.39
CA PHE A 146 -10.55 2.62 42.54
C PHE A 146 -10.59 2.95 41.03
N ALA A 147 -10.78 4.20 40.63
CA ALA A 147 -10.87 4.58 39.21
C ALA A 147 -9.62 4.21 38.40
N GLY A 148 -8.43 4.26 39.02
CA GLY A 148 -7.19 3.79 38.40
C GLY A 148 -7.19 2.28 38.11
N GLN A 149 -7.75 1.46 39.02
CA GLN A 149 -7.86 0.00 38.82
C GLN A 149 -8.83 -0.33 37.68
N VAL A 150 -9.95 0.38 37.61
CA VAL A 150 -10.92 0.29 36.51
C VAL A 150 -10.27 0.59 35.16
N LEU A 151 -9.47 1.67 35.07
CA LEU A 151 -8.74 2.01 33.85
C LEU A 151 -7.68 0.96 33.50
N GLY A 152 -7.03 0.36 34.48
CA GLY A 152 -6.05 -0.71 34.28
C GLY A 152 -6.68 -1.98 33.69
N GLU A 153 -7.84 -2.38 34.22
CA GLU A 153 -8.63 -3.49 33.66
C GLU A 153 -9.09 -3.16 32.22
N LEU A 154 -9.55 -1.92 31.98
CA LEU A 154 -9.94 -1.47 30.65
C LEU A 154 -8.76 -1.54 29.65
N LEU A 155 -7.55 -1.15 30.06
CA LEU A 155 -6.34 -1.24 29.25
C LEU A 155 -6.00 -2.69 28.90
N PHE A 156 -6.09 -3.60 29.87
CA PHE A 156 -5.85 -5.02 29.63
C PHE A 156 -6.85 -5.61 28.63
N ARG A 157 -8.14 -5.25 28.75
CA ARG A 157 -9.19 -5.65 27.80
C ARG A 157 -8.94 -5.11 26.39
N PHE A 158 -8.54 -3.85 26.28
CA PHE A 158 -8.19 -3.23 25.01
C PHE A 158 -7.01 -3.94 24.34
N GLN A 159 -5.97 -4.29 25.11
CA GLN A 159 -4.84 -5.08 24.60
C GLN A 159 -5.27 -6.48 24.16
N ALA A 160 -6.20 -7.12 24.88
CA ALA A 160 -6.77 -8.41 24.48
C ALA A 160 -7.52 -8.29 23.13
N ALA A 161 -8.38 -7.28 23.00
CA ALA A 161 -9.11 -6.97 21.76
C ALA A 161 -8.15 -6.73 20.58
N ARG A 162 -7.13 -5.89 20.76
CA ARG A 162 -6.08 -5.63 19.76
C ARG A 162 -5.32 -6.88 19.33
N SER A 163 -5.09 -7.81 20.27
CA SER A 163 -4.31 -9.02 20.02
C SER A 163 -5.16 -10.16 19.43
N GLY A 164 -6.45 -9.95 19.18
CA GLY A 164 -7.39 -11.00 18.78
C GLY A 164 -7.59 -12.08 19.84
N ARG A 165 -7.22 -11.81 21.10
CA ARG A 165 -7.45 -12.74 22.21
C ARG A 165 -8.89 -12.56 22.73
N PRO A 166 -9.49 -13.61 23.33
CA PRO A 166 -10.76 -13.46 24.02
C PRO A 166 -10.68 -12.31 25.04
N VAL A 167 -11.57 -11.34 24.91
CA VAL A 167 -11.66 -10.23 25.88
C VAL A 167 -12.11 -10.84 27.20
N PRO A 168 -11.36 -10.65 28.31
CA PRO A 168 -11.72 -11.25 29.59
C PRO A 168 -13.11 -10.77 30.05
N PRO A 169 -13.81 -11.48 30.95
CA PRO A 169 -15.02 -10.94 31.58
C PRO A 169 -14.69 -9.71 32.41
N TRP A 170 -15.63 -8.76 32.51
CA TRP A 170 -15.43 -7.58 33.37
C TRP A 170 -15.50 -8.03 34.83
N THR A 171 -14.36 -7.98 35.52
CA THR A 171 -14.22 -8.47 36.89
C THR A 171 -14.46 -7.39 37.94
N PHE A 172 -14.40 -6.13 37.55
CA PHE A 172 -14.54 -5.02 38.48
C PHE A 172 -16.02 -4.76 38.83
N SER A 173 -16.44 -5.18 40.02
CA SER A 173 -17.74 -4.79 40.59
C SER A 173 -17.54 -3.72 41.66
N PRO A 174 -18.16 -2.52 41.54
CA PRO A 174 -18.03 -1.49 42.57
C PRO A 174 -18.57 -1.94 43.94
N ASP A 175 -19.51 -2.90 43.95
CA ASP A 175 -20.19 -3.39 45.16
C ASP A 175 -19.35 -4.35 46.03
N SER A 176 -18.27 -4.95 45.48
CA SER A 176 -17.44 -5.89 46.25
C SER A 176 -16.58 -5.22 47.33
N SER A 177 -16.60 -3.88 47.42
CA SER A 177 -15.93 -3.11 48.46
C SER A 177 -16.80 -2.86 49.71
N ARG A 178 -18.11 -3.15 49.66
CA ARG A 178 -18.97 -3.18 50.85
C ARG A 178 -18.78 -4.52 51.55
N THR A 179 -17.82 -4.56 52.48
CA THR A 179 -17.76 -5.65 53.46
C THR A 179 -19.12 -5.77 54.15
N PRO A 180 -19.70 -6.97 54.30
CA PRO A 180 -20.84 -7.15 55.18
C PRO A 180 -20.36 -6.76 56.57
N THR A 181 -20.85 -5.62 57.08
CA THR A 181 -20.72 -5.26 58.48
C THR A 181 -21.55 -6.28 59.25
N GLY A 182 -20.92 -7.42 59.54
CA GLY A 182 -21.48 -8.47 60.37
C GLY A 182 -21.70 -7.89 61.75
N GLY A 183 -22.95 -7.55 62.04
CA GLY A 183 -23.43 -7.37 63.39
C GLY A 183 -23.27 -8.68 64.15
N GLY A 184 -22.52 -8.61 65.24
CA GLY A 184 -22.51 -9.57 66.34
C GLY A 184 -22.79 -8.82 67.62
#